data_AF-A0A517QR46-F1
#
_entry.id   AF-A0A517QR46-F1
#
_cell.length_a   1.000
_cell.length_b   1.000
_cell.length_c   1.000
_cell.angle_alpha   90.00
_cell.angle_beta   90.00
_cell.angle_gamma   90.00
#
_symmetry.space_group_name_H-M   'P 1'
#
loop_
_entity.id
_entity.type
_entity.pdbx_description
1 polymer ?
#
loop_
_entity_poly.entity_id
_entity_poly.type
_entity_poly.pdbx_seq_one_letter_code
_entity_poly.pdbx_strand_id
1 'polypeptide(L)'
;MKISTQSQSRTRDQRTGAAAVEFAIVAPIFISLIFGVAEMGRALDVSTNMTSALREGGRLASMHYNGVVPPGMTTEEKVLLDIRNVLKANGVPGDEVTLTLTHADGAKAGQDFDLDDPSNYLKNFQLTATVAYADVSTFPIKIMSGQTLTSKIVFRLGRSDLSS
;
A
#
# COMPACT_ATOMS: atom_id res chain seq x y z
N MET A 1 -8.93 20.77 80.32
CA MET A 1 -8.79 19.55 79.51
C MET A 1 -9.16 19.90 78.07
N LYS A 2 -8.18 20.11 77.17
CA LYS A 2 -8.41 20.43 75.74
C LYS A 2 -7.74 19.33 74.92
N ILE A 3 -8.53 18.58 74.16
CA ILE A 3 -8.05 17.52 73.25
C ILE A 3 -7.91 18.18 71.87
N SER A 4 -6.69 18.25 71.35
CA SER A 4 -6.43 18.75 69.99
C SER A 4 -6.57 17.59 68.99
N THR A 5 -7.56 17.69 68.11
CA THR A 5 -7.72 16.80 66.96
C THR A 5 -6.70 17.18 65.89
N GLN A 6 -5.64 16.38 65.72
CA GLN A 6 -4.73 16.52 64.59
C GLN A 6 -5.36 15.93 63.32
N SER A 7 -5.50 16.77 62.30
CA SER A 7 -5.97 16.43 60.95
C SER A 7 -4.93 15.58 60.22
N GLN A 8 -5.28 14.32 59.89
CA GLN A 8 -4.54 13.47 58.97
C GLN A 8 -5.09 13.63 57.55
N SER A 9 -4.45 14.46 56.70
CA SER A 9 -4.81 14.54 55.28
C SER A 9 -3.60 14.66 54.32
N ARG A 10 -2.45 14.05 54.64
CA ARG A 10 -1.24 14.16 53.80
C ARG A 10 -0.91 12.96 52.92
N THR A 11 -1.62 11.84 53.04
CA THR A 11 -1.22 10.58 52.38
C THR A 11 -1.92 10.29 51.05
N ARG A 12 -3.05 10.96 50.76
CA ARG A 12 -3.83 10.69 49.53
C ARG A 12 -3.25 11.39 48.30
N ASP A 13 -2.76 12.62 48.45
CA ASP A 13 -2.17 13.39 47.33
C ASP A 13 -0.81 12.84 46.85
N GLN A 14 0.01 12.31 47.75
CA GLN A 14 1.34 11.80 47.39
C GLN A 14 1.28 10.57 46.47
N ARG A 15 0.28 9.70 46.65
CA ARG A 15 0.08 8.50 45.81
C ARG A 15 -0.40 8.86 44.40
N THR A 16 -1.29 9.85 44.29
CA THR A 16 -1.79 10.33 43.00
C THR A 16 -0.70 11.05 42.20
N GLY A 17 0.16 11.82 42.88
CA GLY A 17 1.32 12.48 42.25
C GLY A 17 2.35 11.49 41.71
N ALA A 18 2.67 10.44 42.47
CA ALA A 18 3.59 9.39 42.01
C ALA A 18 3.05 8.66 40.77
N ALA A 19 1.77 8.27 40.77
CA ALA A 19 1.12 7.63 39.61
C ALA A 19 1.13 8.51 38.36
N ALA A 20 0.98 9.84 38.50
CA ALA A 20 1.07 10.78 37.39
C ALA A 20 2.50 10.82 36.79
N VAL A 21 3.53 10.74 37.62
CA VAL A 21 4.94 10.69 37.16
C VAL A 21 5.25 9.38 36.45
N GLU A 22 4.80 8.25 37.00
CA GLU A 22 4.96 6.94 36.36
C GLU A 22 4.28 6.91 34.98
N PHE A 23 3.05 7.43 34.89
CA PHE A 23 2.34 7.56 33.61
C PHE A 23 3.09 8.47 32.63
N ALA A 24 3.62 9.61 33.08
CA ALA A 24 4.35 10.53 32.21
C ALA A 24 5.61 9.91 31.59
N ILE A 25 6.22 8.92 32.25
CA ILE A 25 7.39 8.19 31.73
C ILE A 25 6.97 7.07 30.76
N VAL A 26 5.90 6.33 31.08
CA VAL A 26 5.46 5.18 30.27
C VAL A 26 4.65 5.60 29.04
N ALA A 27 3.81 6.63 29.16
CA ALA A 27 2.89 7.05 28.11
C ALA A 27 3.59 7.40 26.77
N PRO A 28 4.73 8.12 26.73
CA PRO A 28 5.39 8.43 25.46
C PRO A 28 5.82 7.18 24.68
N ILE A 29 6.34 6.17 25.39
CA ILE A 29 6.75 4.89 24.77
C ILE A 29 5.52 4.14 24.28
N PHE A 30 4.48 4.06 25.12
CA PHE A 30 3.24 3.38 24.78
C PHE A 30 2.54 4.00 23.56
N ILE A 31 2.44 5.33 23.51
CA ILE A 31 1.86 6.06 22.38
C ILE A 31 2.70 5.86 21.11
N SER A 32 4.02 5.88 21.22
CA SER A 32 4.91 5.61 20.09
C SER A 32 4.71 4.20 19.51
N LEU A 33 4.48 3.21 20.38
CA LEU A 33 4.16 1.84 19.96
C LEU A 33 2.81 1.76 19.24
N ILE A 34 1.78 2.45 19.73
CA ILE A 34 0.47 2.49 19.06
C ILE A 34 0.59 3.06 17.65
N PHE A 35 1.27 4.19 17.49
CA PHE A 35 1.49 4.78 16.17
C PHE A 35 2.32 3.87 15.27
N GLY A 36 3.38 3.24 15.79
CA GLY A 36 4.19 2.28 15.03
C GLY A 36 3.36 1.11 14.50
N VAL A 37 2.49 0.53 15.33
CA VAL A 37 1.61 -0.57 14.93
C VAL A 37 0.58 -0.11 13.91
N ALA A 38 -0.04 1.06 14.10
CA ALA A 38 -1.02 1.60 13.17
C ALA A 38 -0.42 1.89 11.78
N GLU A 39 0.76 2.52 11.73
CA GLU A 39 1.49 2.81 10.50
C GLU A 39 1.93 1.53 9.76
N MET A 40 2.41 0.53 10.51
CA MET A 40 2.77 -0.77 9.91
C MET A 40 1.54 -1.51 9.39
N GLY A 41 0.40 -1.42 10.09
CA GLY A 41 -0.89 -1.93 9.62
C GLY A 41 -1.30 -1.30 8.29
N ARG A 42 -1.16 0.02 8.18
CA ARG A 42 -1.42 0.74 6.92
C ARG A 42 -0.48 0.31 5.79
N ALA A 43 0.81 0.10 6.08
CA ALA A 43 1.78 -0.37 5.08
C ALA A 43 1.40 -1.74 4.49
N LEU A 44 0.95 -2.65 5.36
CA LEU A 44 0.49 -3.99 4.97
C LEU A 44 -0.79 -3.92 4.15
N ASP A 45 -1.78 -3.15 4.61
CA ASP A 45 -3.04 -2.92 3.89
C ASP A 45 -2.80 -2.40 2.46
N VAL A 46 -1.96 -1.36 2.31
CA VAL A 46 -1.59 -0.81 0.99
C VAL A 46 -0.91 -1.87 0.11
N SER A 47 0.03 -2.63 0.67
CA SER A 47 0.75 -3.68 -0.08
C SER A 47 -0.18 -4.81 -0.54
N THR A 48 -1.14 -5.21 0.30
CA THR A 48 -2.16 -6.20 -0.05
C THR A 48 -3.08 -5.66 -1.14
N ASN A 49 -3.55 -4.42 -1.03
CA ASN A 49 -4.40 -3.78 -2.03
C ASN A 49 -3.68 -3.61 -3.38
N MET A 50 -2.40 -3.21 -3.38
CA MET A 50 -1.57 -3.17 -4.60
C MET A 50 -1.47 -4.54 -5.25
N THR A 51 -1.14 -5.59 -4.49
CA THR A 51 -1.04 -6.94 -5.03
C THR A 51 -2.37 -7.43 -5.62
N SER A 52 -3.49 -7.14 -4.95
CA SER A 52 -4.83 -7.48 -5.46
C SER A 52 -5.20 -6.71 -6.73
N ALA A 53 -4.91 -5.40 -6.78
CA ALA A 53 -5.17 -4.59 -7.97
C ALA A 53 -4.31 -5.04 -9.16
N LEU A 54 -3.02 -5.34 -8.94
CA LEU A 54 -2.13 -5.88 -9.97
C LEU A 54 -2.60 -7.25 -10.48
N ARG A 55 -3.16 -8.10 -9.62
CA ARG A 55 -3.74 -9.39 -10.04
C ARG A 55 -4.91 -9.20 -10.99
N GLU A 56 -5.79 -8.27 -10.70
CA GLU A 56 -6.95 -7.99 -11.55
C GLU A 56 -6.52 -7.34 -12.87
N GLY A 57 -5.62 -6.36 -12.82
CA GLY A 57 -5.05 -5.76 -14.03
C GLY A 57 -4.29 -6.76 -14.90
N GLY A 58 -3.51 -7.65 -14.29
CA GLY A 58 -2.80 -8.71 -15.01
C GLY A 58 -3.72 -9.73 -15.65
N ARG A 59 -4.83 -10.08 -14.98
CA ARG A 59 -5.88 -10.92 -15.56
C ARG A 59 -6.48 -10.26 -16.81
N LEU A 60 -6.81 -8.98 -16.75
CA LEU A 60 -7.34 -8.22 -17.89
C LEU A 60 -6.31 -8.14 -19.03
N ALA A 61 -5.04 -7.83 -18.70
CA ALA A 61 -3.94 -7.77 -19.66
C ALA A 61 -3.66 -9.10 -20.36
N SER A 62 -3.86 -10.23 -19.67
CA SER A 62 -3.68 -11.57 -20.22
C SER A 62 -4.86 -12.08 -21.07
N MET A 63 -6.01 -11.39 -21.06
CA MET A 63 -7.24 -11.80 -21.75
C MET A 63 -7.40 -11.13 -23.12
N HIS A 64 -8.31 -11.67 -23.94
CA HIS A 64 -8.73 -11.03 -25.17
C HIS A 64 -9.53 -9.74 -24.86
N TYR A 65 -9.09 -8.61 -25.39
CA TYR A 65 -9.57 -7.27 -25.03
C TYR A 65 -10.53 -6.65 -26.07
N ASN A 66 -11.04 -7.45 -27.01
CA ASN A 66 -11.96 -6.98 -28.04
C ASN A 66 -13.24 -6.40 -27.38
N GLY A 67 -13.47 -5.09 -27.58
CA GLY A 67 -14.59 -4.35 -27.00
C GLY A 67 -14.42 -3.87 -25.56
N VAL A 68 -13.27 -4.09 -24.91
CA VAL A 68 -12.99 -3.64 -23.53
C VAL A 68 -12.21 -2.34 -23.49
N VAL A 69 -11.37 -2.10 -24.50
CA VAL A 69 -10.56 -0.87 -24.63
C VAL A 69 -11.37 0.20 -25.36
N PRO A 70 -11.57 1.40 -24.77
CA PRO A 70 -12.23 2.50 -25.45
C PRO A 70 -11.47 2.95 -26.72
N PRO A 71 -12.16 3.51 -27.73
CA PRO A 71 -11.49 4.06 -28.90
C PRO A 71 -10.47 5.15 -28.50
N GLY A 72 -9.25 5.05 -29.04
CA GLY A 72 -8.18 6.03 -28.81
C GLY A 72 -7.32 5.80 -27.56
N MET A 73 -7.47 4.65 -26.90
CA MET A 73 -6.65 4.22 -25.75
C MET A 73 -5.91 2.92 -26.10
N THR A 74 -4.68 2.74 -25.63
CA THR A 74 -3.95 1.47 -25.76
C THR A 74 -4.41 0.45 -24.72
N THR A 75 -4.11 -0.84 -24.94
CA THR A 75 -4.45 -1.88 -23.97
C THR A 75 -3.73 -1.65 -22.64
N GLU A 76 -2.47 -1.19 -22.70
CA GLU A 76 -1.68 -0.83 -21.52
C GLU A 76 -2.35 0.30 -20.73
N GLU A 77 -2.70 1.41 -21.39
CA GLU A 77 -3.34 2.56 -20.74
C GLU A 77 -4.61 2.14 -19.99
N LYS A 78 -5.43 1.28 -20.61
CA LYS A 78 -6.65 0.75 -19.99
C LYS A 78 -6.34 -0.10 -18.76
N VAL A 79 -5.38 -1.01 -18.85
CA VAL A 79 -4.97 -1.87 -17.73
C VAL A 79 -4.45 -1.05 -16.57
N LEU A 80 -3.57 -0.07 -16.84
CA LEU A 80 -3.02 0.80 -15.81
C LEU A 80 -4.11 1.66 -15.17
N LEU A 81 -5.05 2.18 -15.96
CA LEU A 81 -6.20 2.94 -15.46
C LEU A 81 -7.08 2.08 -14.53
N ASP A 82 -7.37 0.84 -14.91
CA ASP A 82 -8.18 -0.07 -14.08
C ASP A 82 -7.50 -0.36 -12.74
N ILE A 83 -6.19 -0.61 -12.74
CA ILE A 83 -5.41 -0.81 -11.51
C ILE A 83 -5.55 0.43 -10.61
N ARG A 84 -5.36 1.64 -11.15
CA ARG A 84 -5.51 2.89 -10.39
C ARG A 84 -6.92 3.06 -9.82
N ASN A 85 -7.94 2.74 -10.59
CA ASN A 85 -9.34 2.85 -10.16
C ASN A 85 -9.66 1.87 -9.03
N VAL A 86 -9.18 0.63 -9.11
CA VAL A 86 -9.32 -0.37 -8.04
C VAL A 86 -8.60 0.10 -6.77
N LEU A 87 -7.39 0.65 -6.89
CA LEU A 87 -6.66 1.20 -5.75
C LEU A 87 -7.42 2.34 -5.07
N LYS A 88 -7.91 3.30 -5.84
CA LYS A 88 -8.74 4.41 -5.34
C LYS A 88 -9.99 3.90 -4.63
N ALA A 89 -10.68 2.94 -5.22
CA ALA A 89 -11.87 2.33 -4.63
C ALA A 89 -11.59 1.66 -3.28
N ASN A 90 -10.37 1.13 -3.09
CA ASN A 90 -9.91 0.52 -1.85
C ASN A 90 -9.25 1.52 -0.87
N GLY A 91 -9.34 2.83 -1.11
CA GLY A 91 -8.78 3.86 -0.22
C GLY A 91 -7.26 3.99 -0.28
N VAL A 92 -6.63 3.54 -1.37
CA VAL A 92 -5.22 3.79 -1.69
C VAL A 92 -5.16 4.91 -2.74
N PRO A 93 -4.31 5.93 -2.59
CA PRO A 93 -4.20 7.03 -3.54
C PRO A 93 -3.56 6.55 -4.86
N GLY A 94 -4.38 5.96 -5.75
CA GLY A 94 -3.91 5.33 -6.98
C GLY A 94 -3.18 6.25 -7.96
N ASP A 95 -3.33 7.57 -7.84
CA ASP A 95 -2.59 8.53 -8.67
C ASP A 95 -1.11 8.64 -8.25
N GLU A 96 -0.82 8.46 -6.97
CA GLU A 96 0.55 8.47 -6.42
C GLU A 96 1.29 7.15 -6.67
N VAL A 97 0.55 6.10 -7.06
CA VAL A 97 1.15 4.80 -7.37
C VAL A 97 1.77 4.86 -8.77
N THR A 98 3.08 4.64 -8.83
CA THR A 98 3.80 4.41 -10.07
C THR A 98 3.55 2.97 -10.52
N LEU A 99 3.00 2.82 -11.73
CA LEU A 99 2.75 1.52 -12.33
C LEU A 99 3.66 1.34 -13.55
N THR A 100 4.28 0.15 -13.67
CA THR A 100 5.09 -0.20 -14.84
C THR A 100 4.74 -1.60 -15.33
N LEU A 101 4.91 -1.79 -16.64
CA LEU A 101 4.70 -3.08 -17.29
C LEU A 101 5.94 -3.41 -18.14
N THR A 102 6.65 -4.47 -17.76
CA THR A 102 7.95 -4.82 -18.32
C THR A 102 8.04 -6.29 -18.67
N HIS A 103 8.99 -6.70 -19.53
CA HIS A 103 9.31 -8.11 -19.71
C HIS A 103 9.76 -8.73 -18.38
N ALA A 104 9.17 -9.88 -18.02
CA ALA A 104 9.49 -10.55 -16.76
C ALA A 104 10.78 -11.38 -16.83
N ASP A 105 11.14 -11.86 -18.03
CA ASP A 105 12.24 -12.78 -18.25
C ASP A 105 12.91 -12.60 -19.63
N GLY A 106 13.96 -13.41 -19.87
CA GLY A 106 14.71 -13.44 -21.12
C GLY A 106 15.63 -12.23 -21.32
N ALA A 107 16.12 -12.07 -22.55
CA ALA A 107 17.10 -11.03 -22.89
C ALA A 107 16.55 -9.59 -22.78
N LYS A 108 15.23 -9.42 -22.77
CA LYS A 108 14.55 -8.13 -22.61
C LYS A 108 14.08 -7.86 -21.18
N ALA A 109 14.38 -8.73 -20.21
CA ALA A 109 13.88 -8.59 -18.84
C ALA A 109 14.10 -7.17 -18.28
N GLY A 110 13.04 -6.57 -17.73
CA GLY A 110 13.06 -5.21 -17.21
C GLY A 110 12.90 -4.09 -18.24
N GLN A 111 12.90 -4.39 -19.55
CA GLN A 111 12.51 -3.44 -20.60
C GLN A 111 10.98 -3.37 -20.73
N ASP A 112 10.48 -2.27 -21.27
CA ASP A 112 9.05 -2.05 -21.51
C ASP A 112 8.45 -3.19 -22.33
N PHE A 113 7.25 -3.60 -21.95
CA PHE A 113 6.51 -4.66 -22.64
C PHE A 113 5.30 -4.03 -23.31
N ASP A 114 5.24 -4.08 -24.64
CA ASP A 114 4.05 -3.61 -25.33
C ASP A 114 2.99 -4.73 -25.32
N LEU A 115 1.85 -4.49 -24.68
CA LEU A 115 0.74 -5.43 -24.66
C LEU A 115 0.10 -5.62 -26.04
N ASP A 116 0.24 -4.64 -26.95
CA ASP A 116 -0.37 -4.61 -28.27
C ASP A 116 0.53 -5.24 -29.36
N ASP A 117 1.83 -5.43 -29.08
CA ASP A 117 2.79 -6.08 -29.99
C ASP A 117 2.52 -7.59 -30.13
N PRO A 118 2.17 -8.09 -31.34
CA PRO A 118 1.96 -9.52 -31.58
C PRO A 118 3.18 -10.40 -31.27
N SER A 119 4.40 -9.85 -31.34
CA SER A 119 5.64 -10.58 -31.05
C SER A 119 5.77 -11.00 -29.59
N ASN A 120 5.01 -10.34 -28.71
CA ASN A 120 4.97 -10.60 -27.29
C ASN A 120 3.99 -11.72 -26.89
N TYR A 121 3.34 -12.37 -27.86
CA TYR A 121 2.46 -13.51 -27.60
C TYR A 121 3.18 -14.63 -26.83
N LEU A 122 2.51 -15.15 -25.79
CA LEU A 122 3.00 -16.15 -24.84
C LEU A 122 4.26 -15.75 -24.04
N LYS A 123 4.71 -14.50 -24.14
CA LYS A 123 5.78 -13.97 -23.30
C LYS A 123 5.25 -13.60 -21.92
N ASN A 124 6.15 -13.64 -20.94
CA ASN A 124 5.84 -13.25 -19.58
C ASN A 124 6.08 -11.73 -19.41
N PHE A 125 5.09 -11.03 -18.87
CA PHE A 125 5.20 -9.63 -18.46
C PHE A 125 5.08 -9.51 -16.95
N GLN A 126 5.71 -8.49 -16.39
CA GLN A 126 5.68 -8.14 -14.98
C GLN A 126 4.99 -6.81 -14.81
N LEU A 127 3.93 -6.81 -14.01
CA LEU A 127 3.33 -5.60 -13.48
C LEU A 127 4.00 -5.23 -12.16
N THR A 128 4.39 -3.97 -12.02
CA THR A 128 4.95 -3.42 -10.78
C THR A 128 4.13 -2.22 -10.34
N ALA A 129 3.78 -2.18 -9.05
CA ALA A 129 3.19 -1.02 -8.39
C ALA A 129 4.14 -0.55 -7.30
N THR A 130 4.50 0.73 -7.32
CA THR A 130 5.40 1.36 -6.36
C THR A 130 4.81 2.67 -5.87
N VAL A 131 4.81 2.89 -4.56
CA VAL A 131 4.37 4.15 -3.95
C VAL A 131 5.30 4.54 -2.82
N ALA A 132 5.58 5.84 -2.66
CA ALA A 132 6.34 6.28 -1.50
C ALA A 132 5.47 6.14 -0.24
N TYR A 133 6.06 5.68 0.85
CA TYR A 133 5.31 5.48 2.09
C TYR A 133 4.68 6.78 2.60
N ALA A 134 5.35 7.91 2.37
CA ALA A 134 4.87 9.24 2.75
C ALA A 134 3.51 9.59 2.12
N ASP A 135 3.20 9.06 0.93
CA ASP A 135 1.96 9.37 0.20
C ASP A 135 0.77 8.53 0.71
N VAL A 136 1.03 7.49 1.51
CA VAL A 136 0.02 6.56 2.02
C VAL A 136 -0.03 6.45 3.54
N SER A 137 0.87 7.16 4.22
CA SER A 137 0.98 7.24 5.69
C SER A 137 -0.26 7.91 6.29
N THR A 138 -0.68 7.45 7.47
CA THR A 138 -1.88 7.98 8.14
C THR A 138 -1.53 9.17 9.04
N PHE A 139 -0.35 9.13 9.65
CA PHE A 139 0.13 10.18 10.54
C PHE A 139 1.31 10.92 9.92
N PRO A 140 1.46 12.24 10.13
CA PRO A 140 2.59 13.02 9.60
C PRO A 140 3.90 12.76 10.36
N ILE A 141 4.27 11.48 10.54
CA ILE A 141 5.41 11.01 11.30
C ILE A 141 6.48 10.53 10.33
N LYS A 142 7.68 11.10 10.41
CA LYS A 142 8.77 10.83 9.45
C LYS A 142 9.52 9.51 9.66
N ILE A 143 8.97 8.56 10.43
CA ILE A 143 9.67 7.30 10.80
C ILE A 143 10.05 6.48 9.56
N MET A 144 9.27 6.55 8.48
CA MET A 144 9.52 5.80 7.23
C MET A 144 9.61 6.71 6.00
N SER A 145 9.99 7.97 6.19
CA SER A 145 10.23 8.90 5.08
C SER A 145 11.33 8.35 4.17
N GLY A 146 11.09 8.37 2.86
CA GLY A 146 12.04 7.86 1.84
C GLY A 146 11.97 6.36 1.58
N GLN A 147 11.12 5.62 2.29
CA GLN A 147 10.82 4.22 1.97
C GLN A 147 9.71 4.13 0.92
N THR A 148 9.75 3.08 0.10
CA THR A 148 8.72 2.79 -0.90
C THR A 148 8.10 1.43 -0.64
N LEU A 149 6.78 1.33 -0.81
CA LEU A 149 6.09 0.04 -0.88
C LEU A 149 6.07 -0.40 -2.34
N THR A 150 6.52 -1.63 -2.60
CA THR A 150 6.56 -2.21 -3.95
C THR A 150 5.82 -3.55 -3.97
N SER A 151 4.95 -3.74 -4.95
CA SER A 151 4.33 -5.02 -5.28
C SER A 151 4.63 -5.39 -6.73
N LYS A 152 4.91 -6.67 -6.97
CA LYS A 152 5.21 -7.20 -8.31
C LYS A 152 4.43 -8.48 -8.56
N ILE A 153 3.96 -8.65 -9.77
CA ILE A 153 3.34 -9.90 -10.21
C ILE A 153 3.68 -10.18 -11.67
N VAL A 154 3.86 -11.46 -12.00
CA VAL A 154 4.19 -11.92 -13.35
C VAL A 154 2.99 -12.66 -13.93
N PHE A 155 2.65 -12.33 -15.17
CA PHE A 155 1.61 -12.95 -15.95
C PHE A 155 2.15 -13.34 -17.32
N ARG A 156 1.46 -14.26 -18.00
CA ARG A 156 1.74 -14.61 -19.40
C ARG A 156 0.71 -13.95 -20.30
N LEU A 157 1.15 -13.35 -21.40
CA LEU A 157 0.24 -12.85 -22.42
C LEU A 157 -0.38 -14.03 -23.19
N GLY A 158 -1.66 -14.32 -22.93
CA GLY A 158 -2.36 -15.51 -23.43
C GLY A 158 -3.55 -15.18 -24.32
N ARG A 159 -3.33 -14.45 -25.42
CA ARG A 159 -4.39 -14.20 -26.42
C ARG A 159 -4.84 -15.52 -27.05
N SER A 160 -6.08 -15.94 -26.81
CA SER A 160 -6.68 -17.06 -27.55
C SER A 160 -7.03 -16.60 -28.97
N ASP A 161 -6.13 -16.77 -29.94
CA ASP A 161 -6.46 -16.61 -31.37
C ASP A 161 -7.52 -17.67 -31.74
N LEU A 162 -8.79 -17.37 -31.48
CA LEU A 162 -9.90 -18.12 -32.06
C LEU A 162 -10.03 -17.64 -33.50
N SER A 163 -9.09 -18.05 -34.35
CA SER A 163 -9.33 -18.02 -35.79
C SER A 163 -10.51 -18.96 -36.07
N SER A 164 -11.66 -18.37 -36.39
CA SER A 164 -12.76 -19.06 -37.07
C SER A 164 -12.84 -18.49 -38.48
#